data_AF-A0A521L9M4-F1
#
_entry.id   AF-A0A521L9M4-F1
#
_cell.length_a   1.000
_cell.length_b   1.000
_cell.length_c   1.000
_cell.angle_alpha   90.00
_cell.angle_beta   90.00
_cell.angle_gamma   90.00
#
_symmetry.space_group_name_H-M   'P 1'
#
loop_
_entity.id
_entity.type
_entity.pdbx_description
1 polymer ?
#
loop_
_entity_poly.entity_id
_entity_poly.type
_entity_poly.pdbx_seq_one_letter_code
_entity_poly.pdbx_strand_id
1 'polypeptide(L)' 'ALPIWYVPSENLVGRAEFIFFSHDPSAAGWLEPWKWPQAIRWNRFFMAIN' A
#
# COMPACT_ATOMS: atom_id res chain seq x y z
N ALA A 1 28.67 6.85 2.71
CA ALA A 1 27.30 6.44 3.07
C ALA A 1 26.87 7.29 4.25
N LEU A 2 25.77 8.04 4.14
CA LEU A 2 25.27 8.84 5.26
C LEU A 2 24.71 7.90 6.35
N PRO A 3 24.92 8.19 7.64
CA PRO A 3 24.38 7.37 8.72
C PRO A 3 22.85 7.37 8.66
N ILE A 4 22.27 6.18 8.62
CA ILE A 4 20.83 5.99 8.80
C ILE A 4 20.56 6.27 10.28
N TRP A 5 19.90 7.39 10.56
CA TRP A 5 19.46 7.73 11.91
C TRP A 5 18.37 6.74 12.33
N TYR A 6 18.50 6.17 13.53
CA TYR A 6 17.46 5.34 14.13
C TYR A 6 16.19 6.17 14.37
N VAL A 7 15.01 5.54 14.28
CA VAL A 7 13.73 6.18 14.60
C VAL A 7 13.53 6.20 16.12
N PRO A 8 13.36 7.38 16.75
CA PRO A 8 13.03 7.46 18.18
C PRO A 8 11.72 6.73 18.52
N SER A 9 11.66 6.11 19.70
CA SER A 9 10.52 5.26 20.10
C SER A 9 9.18 6.01 20.15
N GLU A 10 9.21 7.29 20.50
CA GLU A 10 8.07 8.20 20.58
C GLU A 10 7.44 8.50 19.21
N ASN A 11 8.15 8.25 18.11
CA ASN A 11 7.63 8.41 16.74
C ASN A 11 6.95 7.15 16.22
N LEU A 12 6.98 6.04 16.98
CA LEU A 12 6.32 4.79 16.59
C LEU A 12 4.83 4.90 16.89
N VAL A 13 4.00 4.96 15.83
CA VAL A 13 2.54 5.05 15.96
C VAL A 13 1.90 3.66 16.07
N GLY A 14 2.26 2.73 15.18
CA GLY A 14 1.67 1.39 15.14
C GLY A 14 2.18 0.54 13.99
N ARG A 15 1.86 -0.76 14.02
CA ARG A 15 2.19 -1.72 12.96
C ARG A 15 1.07 -1.77 11.93
N ALA A 16 1.42 -1.79 10.64
CA ALA A 16 0.46 -2.12 9.59
C ALA A 16 0.17 -3.63 9.61
N GLU A 17 -1.09 -4.00 9.79
CA GLU A 17 -1.47 -5.42 9.97
C GLU A 17 -2.00 -6.08 8.68
N PHE A 18 -2.70 -5.34 7.83
CA PHE A 18 -3.26 -5.87 6.59
C PHE A 18 -3.45 -4.80 5.51
N ILE A 19 -3.56 -5.24 4.27
CA ILE A 19 -3.82 -4.37 3.11
C ILE A 19 -5.33 -4.29 2.88
N PHE A 20 -5.93 -3.11 3.07
CA PHE A 20 -7.37 -2.93 2.81
C PHE A 20 -7.70 -2.81 1.32
N PHE A 21 -6.79 -2.22 0.53
CA PHE A 21 -7.01 -1.92 -0.88
C PHE A 21 -5.68 -1.85 -1.64
N SER A 22 -5.70 -2.22 -2.92
CA SER A 22 -4.55 -2.10 -3.81
C SER A 22 -4.98 -1.87 -5.27
N HIS A 23 -4.37 -0.86 -5.90
CA HIS A 23 -4.60 -0.45 -7.29
C HIS A 23 -3.31 -0.53 -8.10
N ASP A 24 -3.40 -1.00 -9.35
CA ASP A 24 -2.31 -0.99 -10.31
C ASP A 24 -2.34 0.27 -11.19
N PRO A 25 -1.44 1.25 -10.95
CA PRO A 25 -1.40 2.48 -11.75
C PRO A 25 -0.95 2.23 -13.20
N SER A 26 -0.34 1.08 -13.51
CA SER A 26 0.02 0.72 -14.88
C SER A 26 -1.16 0.16 -15.68
N ALA A 27 -2.20 -0.35 -15.01
CA ALA A 27 -3.38 -0.93 -15.64
C ALA A 27 -4.49 0.10 -15.90
N ALA A 28 -4.63 1.10 -15.01
CA ALA A 28 -5.60 2.19 -15.21
C ALA A 28 -5.19 3.47 -14.47
N GLY A 29 -5.35 4.61 -15.15
CA GLY A 29 -5.20 5.93 -14.55
C GLY A 29 -6.42 6.37 -13.73
N TRP A 30 -6.26 7.50 -13.03
CA TRP A 30 -7.34 8.09 -12.23
C TRP A 30 -8.55 8.57 -13.07
N LEU A 31 -8.35 8.96 -14.32
CA LEU A 31 -9.42 9.48 -15.19
C LEU A 31 -10.11 8.39 -16.02
N GLU A 32 -9.86 7.12 -15.72
CA GLU A 32 -10.41 5.95 -16.44
C GLU A 32 -11.20 5.03 -15.50
N PRO A 33 -12.27 5.51 -14.83
CA PRO A 33 -12.97 4.74 -13.81
C PRO A 33 -13.55 3.41 -14.32
N TRP A 34 -13.89 3.31 -15.60
CA TRP A 34 -14.37 2.08 -16.23
C TRP A 34 -13.30 0.97 -16.32
N LYS A 35 -12.01 1.30 -16.22
CA LYS A 35 -10.91 0.31 -16.18
C LYS A 35 -10.53 -0.13 -14.77
N TRP A 36 -10.96 0.61 -13.75
CA TRP A 36 -10.57 0.33 -12.35
C TRP A 36 -10.88 -1.09 -11.87
N PRO A 37 -12.02 -1.72 -12.21
CA PRO A 37 -12.28 -3.09 -11.77
C PRO A 37 -11.18 -4.09 -12.15
N GLN A 38 -10.50 -3.86 -13.28
CA GLN A 38 -9.37 -4.67 -13.76
C GLN A 38 -8.04 -4.26 -13.14
N ALA A 39 -7.89 -2.99 -12.75
CA ALA A 39 -6.70 -2.47 -12.09
C ALA A 39 -6.65 -2.76 -10.58
N ILE A 40 -7.80 -3.09 -9.97
CA ILE A 40 -7.87 -3.52 -8.58
C ILE A 40 -7.19 -4.88 -8.43
N ARG A 41 -6.21 -4.97 -7.51
CA ARG A 41 -5.52 -6.21 -7.18
C ARG A 41 -6.28 -7.00 -6.12
N TRP A 42 -7.37 -7.63 -6.54
CA TRP A 42 -8.29 -8.36 -5.67
C TRP A 42 -7.61 -9.40 -4.76
N ASN A 43 -6.58 -10.06 -5.26
CA ASN A 43 -5.80 -11.06 -4.52
C ASN A 43 -5.01 -10.48 -3.32
N ARG A 44 -4.91 -9.15 -3.19
CA ARG A 44 -4.21 -8.48 -2.08
C ARG A 44 -5.15 -7.91 -1.02
N PHE A 45 -6.45 -7.97 -1.23
CA PHE A 45 -7.42 -7.50 -0.23
C PHE A 45 -7.35 -8.35 1.03
N PHE A 46 -7.33 -7.68 2.18
CA PHE A 46 -7.27 -8.28 3.51
C PHE A 46 -6.10 -9.25 3.70
N MET A 47 -5.05 -9.07 2.90
CA MET A 47 -3.82 -9.83 3.03
C MET A 47 -3.05 -9.31 4.24
N ALA A 48 -2.75 -10.20 5.19
CA ALA A 48 -1.95 -9.88 6.37
C ALA A 48 -0.51 -9.53 5.98
N ILE A 49 0.07 -8.58 6.72
CA ILE A 49 1.48 -8.18 6.58
C ILE A 49 2.25 -8.85 7.73
N ASN A 50 3.19 -9.75 7.38
CA ASN A 50 4.09 -10.39 8.34
C ASN A 50 5.30 -9.50 8.66
#